data_AF-B7FWV8-F1
#
_entry.id   AF-B7FWV8-F1
#
_cell.length_a   1.000
_cell.length_b   1.000
_cell.length_c   1.000
_cell.angle_alpha   90.00
_cell.angle_beta   90.00
_cell.angle_gamma   90.00
#
_symmetry.space_group_name_H-M   'P 1'
#
loop_
_entity.id
_entity.type
_entity.pdbx_description
1 polymer ?
#
loop_
_entity_poly.entity_id
_entity_poly.type
_entity_poly.pdbx_seq_one_letter_code
_entity_poly.pdbx_strand_id
1 'polypeptide(L)' 'LDLAYFGSDFCGWQRQAQSKKPSVQKIVEDAMQDALGYAVNVRVAGRTDAGVHALGQIGRVRT' A
#
# COMPACT_ATOMS: atom_id res chain seq x y z
N LEU A 1 9.49 -5.21 -4.67
CA LEU A 1 9.46 -4.00 -3.83
C LEU A 1 9.61 -4.44 -2.41
N ASP A 2 10.53 -3.80 -1.69
CA ASP A 2 10.68 -4.00 -0.26
C ASP A 2 10.15 -2.74 0.41
N LEU A 3 9.10 -2.90 1.23
CA LEU A 3 8.34 -1.79 1.78
C LEU A 3 8.43 -1.80 3.31
N ALA A 4 8.65 -0.62 3.88
CA ALA A 4 8.51 -0.34 5.30
C ALA A 4 7.49 0.78 5.50
N TYR A 5 6.64 0.66 6.53
CA TYR A 5 5.66 1.68 6.86
C TYR A 5 5.23 1.62 8.33
N PHE A 6 4.92 2.78 8.90
CA PHE A 6 4.19 2.88 10.15
C PHE A 6 2.69 2.86 9.89
N GLY A 7 1.98 1.86 10.40
CA GLY A 7 0.57 1.62 10.09
C GLY A 7 -0.44 2.53 10.78
N SER A 8 -0.04 3.32 11.78
CA SER A 8 -0.94 4.04 12.69
C SER A 8 -1.99 4.92 11.99
N ASP A 9 -1.61 5.55 10.88
CA ASP A 9 -2.47 6.46 10.11
C ASP A 9 -3.13 5.81 8.89
N PHE A 10 -3.01 4.49 8.77
CA PHE A 10 -3.58 3.73 7.66
C PHE A 10 -4.70 2.80 8.11
N CYS A 11 -5.67 2.59 7.23
CA CYS A 11 -6.71 1.56 7.40
C CYS A 11 -6.23 0.13 7.03
N GLY A 12 -4.92 -0.07 7.07
CA GLY A 12 -4.25 -1.32 6.71
C GLY A 12 -3.68 -1.28 5.30
N TRP A 13 -3.30 -2.46 4.80
CA TRP A 13 -2.71 -2.58 3.48
C TRP A 13 -3.73 -2.28 2.37
N GLN A 14 -4.85 -3.01 2.34
CA GLN A 14 -5.73 -3.09 1.19
C GLN A 14 -6.60 -1.84 1.02
N ARG A 15 -6.82 -1.41 -0.23
CA ARG A 15 -7.79 -0.35 -0.57
C ARG A 15 -9.18 -0.65 -0.02
N GLN A 16 -9.81 0.38 0.56
CA GLN A 16 -11.17 0.32 1.08
C GLN A 16 -11.93 1.57 0.64
N ALA A 17 -13.10 1.40 0.02
CA ALA A 17 -13.88 2.52 -0.52
C ALA A 17 -14.50 3.41 0.57
N GLN A 18 -14.77 2.86 1.75
CA GLN A 18 -15.52 3.53 2.82
C GLN A 18 -14.66 3.88 4.05
N SER A 19 -13.33 3.91 3.90
CA SER A 19 -12.44 4.21 5.01
C SER A 19 -12.16 5.71 5.13
N LYS A 20 -12.13 6.23 6.36
CA LYS A 20 -11.72 7.60 6.66
C LYS A 20 -10.20 7.81 6.51
N LYS A 21 -9.41 6.75 6.70
CA LYS A 21 -7.95 6.76 6.59
C LYS A 21 -7.53 6.15 5.25
N PRO A 22 -6.44 6.62 4.61
CA PRO A 22 -5.92 5.98 3.41
C PRO A 22 -5.43 4.55 3.71
N SER A 23 -5.43 3.69 2.70
CA SER A 23 -4.74 2.40 2.76
C SER A 23 -3.30 2.53 2.28
N VAL A 24 -2.38 1.72 2.79
CA VAL A 24 -0.98 1.73 2.31
C VAL A 24 -0.90 1.42 0.82
N GLN A 25 -1.68 0.45 0.31
CA GLN A 25 -1.69 0.08 -1.10
C GLN A 25 -2.08 1.25 -2.02
N LYS A 26 -3.07 2.06 -1.62
CA LYS A 26 -3.44 3.28 -2.35
C LYS A 26 -2.27 4.24 -2.46
N ILE A 27 -1.63 4.58 -1.33
CA ILE A 27 -0.53 5.55 -1.31
C ILE A 27 0.65 5.07 -2.16
N VAL A 28 0.99 3.79 -2.08
CA VAL A 28 2.08 3.21 -2.90
C VAL A 28 1.73 3.24 -4.38
N GLU A 29 0.52 2.83 -4.78
CA GLU A 29 0.12 2.84 -6.18
C GLU A 29 -0.01 4.26 -6.75
N ASP A 30 -0.58 5.20 -5.99
CA ASP A 30 -0.67 6.61 -6.38
C ASP A 30 0.74 7.20 -6.60
N ALA A 31 1.67 6.98 -5.66
CA ALA A 31 3.05 7.46 -5.80
C ALA A 31 3.79 6.84 -6.99
N MET A 32 3.51 5.57 -7.32
CA MET A 32 4.07 4.93 -8.51
C MET A 32 3.45 5.47 -9.79
N GLN A 33 2.15 5.74 -9.80
CA GLN A 33 1.49 6.36 -10.94
C GLN A 33 2.08 7.74 -11.22
N ASP A 34 2.29 8.55 -10.18
CA ASP A 34 2.92 9.88 -10.30
C ASP A 34 4.34 9.78 -10.87
N ALA A 35 5.10 8.75 -10.47
CA ALA A 35 6.48 8.54 -10.95
C ALA A 35 6.57 7.93 -12.36
N LEU A 36 5.64 7.05 -12.74
CA LEU A 36 5.69 6.26 -13.98
C LEU A 36 4.82 6.82 -15.10
N GLY A 37 3.84 7.68 -14.77
CA GLY A 37 2.88 8.25 -15.72
C GLY A 37 1.72 7.31 -16.07
N TYR A 38 1.60 6.14 -15.43
CA TYR A 38 0.49 5.20 -15.64
C TYR A 38 0.17 4.44 -14.35
N ALA A 39 -1.09 4.01 -14.23
CA ALA A 39 -1.55 3.27 -13.06
C ALA A 39 -0.92 1.87 -12.99
N VAL A 40 -0.54 1.43 -11.79
CA VAL A 40 0.00 0.10 -11.52
C VAL A 40 -0.82 -0.62 -10.45
N ASN A 41 -0.75 -1.94 -10.43
CA ASN A 41 -1.32 -2.74 -9.34
C ASN A 41 -0.21 -3.37 -8.50
N VAL A 42 -0.24 -3.17 -7.18
CA VAL A 42 0.74 -3.76 -6.25
C VAL A 42 0.06 -4.83 -5.41
N ARG A 43 0.60 -6.05 -5.46
CA ARG A 43 0.20 -7.18 -4.60
C ARG A 43 1.32 -7.49 -3.63
N VAL A 44 1.00 -7.78 -2.37
CA VAL A 44 1.98 -8.08 -1.33
C VAL A 44 1.91 -9.53 -0.87
N ALA A 45 2.96 -9.97 -0.18
CA ALA A 45 3.06 -11.29 0.43
C ALA A 45 1.95 -11.54 1.47
N GLY A 46 1.58 -10.52 2.27
CA GLY A 46 0.52 -10.65 3.25
C GLY A 46 -0.23 -9.34 3.50
N ARG A 47 -1.55 -9.43 3.69
CA ARG A 47 -2.38 -8.28 4.07
C ARG A 47 -2.10 -7.93 5.53
N THR A 48 -1.90 -6.63 5.83
CA THR A 48 -1.88 -6.13 7.21
C THR A 48 -3.18 -5.39 7.52
N ASP A 49 -3.67 -5.51 8.76
CA ASP A 49 -4.84 -4.77 9.23
C ASP A 49 -4.49 -3.32 9.60
N ALA A 50 -5.51 -2.52 9.92
CA ALA A 50 -5.36 -1.12 10.31
C ALA A 50 -4.43 -0.98 11.53
N GLY A 51 -3.54 0.02 11.50
CA GLY A 51 -2.58 0.27 12.57
C GLY A 51 -1.32 -0.62 12.53
N VAL A 52 -1.31 -1.74 11.82
CA VAL A 52 -0.16 -2.66 11.80
C VAL A 52 1.01 -2.08 11.01
N HIS A 53 2.20 -2.08 11.63
CA HIS A 53 3.45 -1.67 11.01
C HIS A 53 4.10 -2.81 10.22
N ALA A 54 4.95 -2.46 9.25
CA ALA A 54 5.80 -3.43 8.57
C ALA A 54 7.20 -2.84 8.33
N LEU A 55 8.24 -3.65 8.50
CA LEU A 55 9.63 -3.29 8.17
C LEU A 55 10.10 -3.91 6.84
N GLY A 56 9.49 -5.00 6.41
CA GLY A 56 9.94 -5.79 5.25
C GLY A 56 8.78 -6.43 4.50
N GLN A 57 7.73 -5.67 4.21
CA GLN A 57 6.63 -6.14 3.38
C GLN A 57 7.11 -6.28 1.94
N ILE A 58 6.97 -7.46 1.35
CA ILE A 58 7.38 -7.72 -0.03
C ILE A 58 6.20 -7.53 -0.97
N GLY A 59 6.37 -6.66 -1.97
CA GLY A 59 5.38 -6.33 -2.99
C GLY A 59 5.83 -6.65 -4.41
N ARG A 60 4.97 -7.28 -5.20
CA ARG A 60 5.08 -7.44 -6.66
C ARG A 60 4.25 -6.36 -7.36
N VAL A 61 4.88 -5.65 -8.30
CA VAL A 61 4.21 -4.71 -9.20
C VAL A 61 3.72 -5.44 -10.45
N ARG A 62 2.49 -5.15 -10.85
CA ARG A 62 1.95 -5.50 -12.16
C ARG A 62 1.67 -4.20 -12.92
N THR A 63 2.47 -3.97 -13.95
CA THR A 63 2.29 -2.94 -14.98
C THR A 63 1.34 -3.43 -16.05
#